data_AF-A0A961FFB2-F1
#
_entry.id   AF-A0A961FFB2-F1
#
_cell.length_a   1.000
_cell.length_b   1.000
_cell.length_c   1.000
_cell.angle_alpha   90.00
_cell.angle_beta   90.00
_cell.angle_gamma   90.00
#
_symmetry.space_group_name_H-M   'P 1'
#
loop_
_entity.id
_entity.type
_entity.pdbx_description
1 polymer ?
#
loop_
_entity_poly.entity_id
_entity_poly.type
_entity_poly.pdbx_seq_one_letter_code
_entity_poly.pdbx_strand_id
1 'polypeptide(L)'
;MEIRDFRRLKLGEPQRLTGGLTDHEHPAVSPDGTMLACYSGDYGHISIVLLSIEGRFIRRLSRGDGNNTQPAWHPAGRKIAWRQQDGSSSPWRIVQSDILQELKHLALLEDAVFNYKHPCFDADASRLAYFSDEGTPETYQLWIMDLASGERRKLTDGPAGRNNCHPVFSPDGQRLVYHVYEGTGGAETPVVNLYEIGIESGEIRQLTADEHQDKHPFYIDDEVISFHHRDNESRIRHIELMHLPTGERLKLTDGRHNDKHPFPYRDGKGQLHLAWSSKKLGTELADEEKTYDIFTAMLSVDED
;
A
#
# COMPACT_ATOMS: atom_id res chain seq x y z
N MET A 1 18.59 -9.16 5.98
CA MET A 1 18.92 -10.50 5.46
C MET A 1 18.70 -10.40 3.97
N GLU A 2 19.79 -10.32 3.20
CA GLU A 2 19.73 -10.24 1.74
C GLU A 2 19.03 -11.49 1.18
N ILE A 3 18.13 -11.29 0.22
CA ILE A 3 17.59 -12.38 -0.58
C ILE A 3 18.72 -12.93 -1.48
N ARG A 4 19.39 -13.99 -1.03
CA ARG A 4 20.55 -14.57 -1.73
C ARG A 4 20.22 -15.40 -2.96
N ASP A 5 18.94 -15.74 -3.15
CA ASP A 5 18.46 -16.57 -4.27
C ASP A 5 17.14 -16.02 -4.83
N PHE A 6 17.16 -14.78 -5.34
CA PHE A 6 15.99 -14.07 -5.85
C PHE A 6 15.10 -14.95 -6.76
N ARG A 7 15.69 -15.65 -7.73
CA ARG A 7 14.98 -16.51 -8.70
C ARG A 7 14.27 -17.72 -8.10
N ARG A 8 14.63 -18.12 -6.88
CA ARG A 8 14.06 -19.29 -6.20
C ARG A 8 13.00 -18.89 -5.18
N LEU A 9 12.68 -17.59 -5.04
CA LEU A 9 11.62 -17.17 -4.13
C LEU A 9 10.25 -17.68 -4.61
N LYS A 10 9.48 -18.25 -3.69
CA LYS A 10 8.11 -18.69 -3.93
C LYS A 10 7.21 -18.39 -2.74
N LEU A 11 5.92 -18.24 -3.03
CA LEU A 11 4.88 -18.23 -2.01
C LEU A 11 4.54 -19.66 -1.61
N GLY A 12 4.39 -19.89 -0.31
CA GLY A 12 3.73 -21.09 0.22
C GLY A 12 2.22 -21.06 -0.03
N GLU A 13 1.52 -22.02 0.56
CA GLU A 13 0.05 -22.11 0.45
C GLU A 13 -0.64 -20.86 1.02
N PRO A 14 -1.49 -20.17 0.23
CA PRO A 14 -2.22 -19.00 0.70
C PRO A 14 -3.25 -19.30 1.80
N GLN A 15 -3.14 -18.60 2.92
CA GLN A 15 -4.16 -18.54 3.95
C GLN A 15 -5.06 -17.32 3.74
N ARG A 16 -6.38 -17.54 3.72
CA ARG A 16 -7.37 -16.45 3.70
C ARG A 16 -7.58 -15.88 5.10
N LEU A 17 -7.51 -14.55 5.25
CA LEU A 17 -7.63 -13.83 6.52
C LEU A 17 -8.97 -13.12 6.71
N THR A 18 -9.66 -12.77 5.63
CA THR A 18 -10.97 -12.10 5.69
C THR A 18 -12.03 -12.92 4.96
N GLY A 19 -13.30 -12.57 5.19
CA GLY A 19 -14.42 -13.15 4.47
C GLY A 19 -15.67 -12.28 4.58
N GLY A 20 -16.77 -12.78 4.01
CA GLY A 20 -18.07 -12.12 4.03
C GLY A 20 -18.50 -11.56 2.67
N LEU A 21 -19.37 -10.56 2.72
CA LEU A 21 -20.06 -9.98 1.55
C LEU A 21 -19.52 -8.62 1.12
N THR A 22 -18.50 -8.09 1.79
CA THR A 22 -17.90 -6.78 1.50
C THR A 22 -16.49 -6.94 0.98
N ASP A 23 -16.00 -5.96 0.24
CA ASP A 23 -14.58 -5.84 -0.14
C ASP A 23 -13.69 -5.67 1.09
N HIS A 24 -12.51 -6.30 1.06
CA HIS A 24 -11.41 -6.09 2.00
C HIS A 24 -10.10 -5.88 1.24
N GLU A 25 -9.50 -4.69 1.34
CA GLU A 25 -8.28 -4.36 0.59
C GLU A 25 -7.30 -3.46 1.34
N HIS A 26 -6.13 -3.21 0.74
CA HIS A 26 -4.97 -2.52 1.33
C HIS A 26 -4.58 -3.13 2.68
N PRO A 27 -4.07 -4.37 2.68
CA PRO A 27 -3.56 -4.96 3.91
C PRO A 27 -2.38 -4.13 4.43
N ALA A 28 -2.39 -3.90 5.73
CA ALA A 28 -1.28 -3.36 6.49
C ALA A 28 -1.10 -4.23 7.73
N VAL A 29 0.01 -4.96 7.81
CA VAL A 29 0.31 -5.83 8.95
C VAL A 29 1.10 -5.06 10.00
N SER A 30 0.83 -5.33 11.27
CA SER A 30 1.53 -4.69 12.38
C SER A 30 3.02 -5.02 12.36
N PRO A 31 3.88 -4.14 12.92
CA PRO A 31 5.34 -4.35 12.94
C PRO A 31 5.79 -5.65 13.61
N ASP A 32 4.98 -6.18 14.54
CA ASP A 32 5.22 -7.46 15.21
C ASP A 32 4.64 -8.68 14.46
N GLY A 33 3.99 -8.46 13.31
CA GLY A 33 3.41 -9.50 12.47
C GLY A 33 2.13 -10.15 13.01
N THR A 34 1.53 -9.62 14.10
CA THR A 34 0.43 -10.31 14.80
C THR A 34 -0.96 -9.83 14.42
N MET A 35 -1.07 -8.62 13.85
CA MET A 35 -2.33 -7.95 13.57
C MET A 35 -2.38 -7.45 12.14
N LEU A 36 -3.56 -7.45 11.55
CA LEU A 36 -3.84 -6.94 10.21
C LEU A 36 -4.85 -5.79 10.31
N ALA A 37 -4.52 -4.66 9.70
CA ALA A 37 -5.47 -3.61 9.36
C ALA A 37 -5.75 -3.67 7.86
N CYS A 38 -7.01 -3.54 7.47
CA CYS A 38 -7.41 -3.34 6.08
C CYS A 38 -8.63 -2.42 6.06
N TYR A 39 -8.98 -1.90 4.88
CA TYR A 39 -10.31 -1.32 4.74
C TYR A 39 -11.32 -2.40 4.39
N SER A 40 -12.58 -2.17 4.78
CA SER A 40 -13.70 -3.05 4.55
C SER A 40 -14.97 -2.27 4.23
N GLY A 41 -15.70 -2.66 3.18
CA GLY A 41 -17.00 -2.09 2.82
C GLY A 41 -17.13 -1.73 1.34
N ASP A 42 -18.30 -1.22 0.96
CA ASP A 42 -18.61 -0.77 -0.39
C ASP A 42 -18.45 0.76 -0.50
N TYR A 43 -18.23 1.26 -1.72
CA TYR A 43 -18.00 2.68 -1.99
C TYR A 43 -19.09 3.56 -1.34
N GLY A 44 -18.67 4.48 -0.44
CA GLY A 44 -19.58 5.34 0.34
C GLY A 44 -19.73 4.93 1.82
N HIS A 45 -19.31 3.73 2.22
CA HIS A 45 -19.36 3.26 3.61
C HIS A 45 -18.13 2.39 3.98
N ILE A 46 -16.93 2.87 3.64
CA ILE A 46 -15.69 2.11 3.86
C ILE A 46 -15.13 2.37 5.27
N SER A 47 -14.84 1.30 6.01
CA SER A 47 -14.29 1.34 7.36
C SER A 47 -12.90 0.71 7.45
N ILE A 48 -12.03 1.20 8.34
CA ILE A 48 -10.83 0.47 8.75
C ILE A 48 -11.24 -0.60 9.76
N VAL A 49 -10.87 -1.85 9.48
CA VAL A 49 -11.09 -3.00 10.36
C VAL A 49 -9.76 -3.58 10.80
N LEU A 50 -9.78 -4.19 11.98
CA LEU A 50 -8.63 -4.79 12.64
C LEU A 50 -8.91 -6.28 12.88
N LEU A 51 -7.98 -7.13 12.45
CA LEU A 51 -7.99 -8.57 12.61
C LEU A 51 -6.68 -9.05 13.23
N SER A 52 -6.65 -10.25 13.81
CA SER A 52 -5.39 -10.95 14.03
C SER A 52 -4.83 -11.48 12.70
N ILE A 53 -3.54 -11.76 12.63
CA ILE A 53 -2.94 -12.41 11.45
C ILE A 53 -3.46 -13.84 11.22
N GLU A 54 -4.15 -14.41 12.20
CA GLU A 54 -4.89 -15.69 12.06
C GLU A 54 -6.30 -15.53 11.45
N GLY A 55 -6.71 -14.30 11.10
CA GLY A 55 -8.02 -14.02 10.47
C GLY A 55 -9.18 -13.79 11.44
N ARG A 56 -8.95 -13.74 12.77
CA ARG A 56 -9.99 -13.41 13.73
C ARG A 56 -10.26 -11.91 13.69
N PHE A 57 -11.50 -11.54 13.37
CA PHE A 57 -11.97 -10.15 13.49
C PHE A 57 -11.87 -9.67 14.95
N ILE A 58 -11.19 -8.55 15.17
CA ILE A 58 -11.01 -7.96 16.50
C ILE A 58 -12.00 -6.82 16.70
N ARG A 59 -11.95 -5.81 15.82
CA ARG A 59 -12.86 -4.67 15.88
C ARG A 59 -12.84 -3.85 14.60
N ARG A 60 -13.84 -2.99 14.46
CA ARG A 60 -13.83 -1.85 13.53
C ARG A 60 -13.20 -0.63 14.22
N LEU A 61 -12.28 0.04 13.56
CA LEU A 61 -11.57 1.22 14.08
C LEU A 61 -12.25 2.53 13.68
N SER A 62 -12.73 2.66 12.44
CA SER A 62 -13.46 3.85 11.99
C SER A 62 -14.98 3.62 11.96
N ARG A 63 -15.77 4.64 12.29
CA ARG A 63 -17.25 4.61 12.22
C ARG A 63 -17.77 5.90 11.56
N GLY A 64 -18.96 5.84 10.96
CA GLY A 64 -19.66 6.99 10.37
C GLY A 64 -19.94 6.84 8.88
N ASP A 65 -20.56 7.86 8.29
CA ASP A 65 -21.00 7.90 6.88
C ASP A 65 -19.88 8.31 5.89
N GLY A 66 -18.63 8.28 6.37
CA GLY A 66 -17.45 8.64 5.60
C GLY A 66 -16.65 7.44 5.06
N ASN A 67 -15.72 7.72 4.16
CA ASN A 67 -14.80 6.73 3.61
C ASN A 67 -13.48 6.73 4.39
N ASN A 68 -13.00 5.54 4.74
CA ASN A 68 -11.74 5.34 5.45
C ASN A 68 -10.92 4.29 4.72
N THR A 69 -9.73 4.64 4.23
CA THR A 69 -8.93 3.82 3.33
C THR A 69 -7.44 3.94 3.65
N GLN A 70 -6.61 3.11 3.02
CA GLN A 70 -5.14 3.24 3.05
C GLN A 70 -4.57 3.26 4.48
N PRO A 71 -4.83 2.21 5.29
CA PRO A 71 -4.27 2.13 6.63
C PRO A 71 -2.75 1.98 6.59
N ALA A 72 -2.08 2.57 7.57
CA ALA A 72 -0.64 2.47 7.78
C ALA A 72 -0.35 2.34 9.27
N TRP A 73 0.35 1.27 9.66
CA TRP A 73 0.75 1.08 11.04
C TRP A 73 1.83 2.07 11.43
N HIS A 74 1.69 2.63 12.62
CA HIS A 74 2.80 3.29 13.28
C HIS A 74 3.85 2.22 13.65
N PRO A 75 5.16 2.46 13.43
CA PRO A 75 6.24 1.49 13.69
C PRO A 75 6.29 0.94 15.12
N ALA A 76 5.86 1.72 16.11
CA ALA A 76 5.69 1.26 17.49
C ALA A 76 4.50 0.30 17.74
N GLY A 77 3.70 -0.04 16.72
CA GLY A 77 2.68 -1.10 16.78
C GLY A 77 1.37 -0.79 17.54
N ARG A 78 1.23 0.39 18.16
CA ARG A 78 0.03 0.74 18.95
C ARG A 78 -0.98 1.64 18.22
N LYS A 79 -0.56 2.29 17.15
CA LYS A 79 -1.39 3.25 16.41
C LYS A 79 -1.47 2.89 14.94
N ILE A 80 -2.57 3.27 14.31
CA ILE A 80 -2.76 3.18 12.86
C ILE A 80 -3.16 4.57 12.37
N ALA A 81 -2.51 5.02 11.28
CA ALA A 81 -2.97 6.14 10.50
C ALA A 81 -3.77 5.66 9.28
N TRP A 82 -4.69 6.46 8.78
CA TRP A 82 -5.41 6.17 7.54
C TRP A 82 -5.93 7.44 6.89
N ARG A 83 -6.32 7.30 5.62
CA ARG A 83 -6.96 8.36 4.85
C ARG A 83 -8.46 8.36 5.13
N GLN A 84 -9.02 9.51 5.50
CA GLN A 84 -10.44 9.67 5.85
C GLN A 84 -11.10 10.82 5.05
N GLN A 85 -12.36 10.61 4.68
CA GLN A 85 -13.25 11.63 4.13
C GLN A 85 -14.62 11.50 4.80
N ASP A 86 -15.10 12.54 5.48
CA ASP A 86 -16.35 12.50 6.26
C ASP A 86 -17.61 12.48 5.38
N GLY A 87 -17.53 13.00 4.15
CA GLY A 87 -18.58 12.96 3.14
C GLY A 87 -18.02 13.32 1.76
N SER A 88 -18.75 13.03 0.68
CA SER A 88 -18.22 13.12 -0.70
C SER A 88 -17.68 14.50 -1.11
N SER A 89 -18.14 15.58 -0.46
CA SER A 89 -17.69 16.96 -0.66
C SER A 89 -16.59 17.42 0.30
N SER A 90 -16.20 16.60 1.28
CA SER A 90 -15.16 16.94 2.24
C SER A 90 -13.76 16.62 1.69
N PRO A 91 -12.74 17.43 2.01
CA PRO A 91 -11.36 17.11 1.67
C PRO A 91 -10.92 15.82 2.37
N TRP A 92 -10.00 15.10 1.73
CA TRP A 92 -9.40 13.92 2.31
C TRP A 92 -8.31 14.30 3.31
N ARG A 93 -8.41 13.80 4.54
CA ARG A 93 -7.44 14.00 5.62
C ARG A 93 -6.70 12.73 5.99
N ILE A 94 -5.56 12.86 6.67
CA ILE A 94 -4.87 11.75 7.32
C ILE A 94 -5.13 11.85 8.82
N VAL A 95 -5.75 10.81 9.37
CA VAL A 95 -6.03 10.69 10.80
C VAL A 95 -5.28 9.50 11.40
N GLN A 96 -5.08 9.50 12.71
CA GLN A 96 -4.44 8.43 13.45
C GLN A 96 -5.24 8.07 14.70
N SER A 97 -5.29 6.79 15.06
CA SER A 97 -5.89 6.34 16.32
C SER A 97 -5.08 5.24 17.00
N ASP A 98 -5.26 5.14 18.31
CA ASP A 98 -4.75 4.05 19.15
C ASP A 98 -5.69 2.86 19.03
N ILE A 99 -5.15 1.68 18.75
CA ILE A 99 -5.96 0.47 18.55
C ILE A 99 -6.74 0.03 19.80
N LEU A 100 -6.32 0.48 20.99
CA LEU A 100 -6.95 0.16 22.27
C LEU A 100 -8.02 1.18 22.68
N GLN A 101 -8.00 2.41 22.15
CA GLN A 101 -8.95 3.45 22.52
C GLN A 101 -10.08 3.53 21.52
N GLU A 102 -11.32 3.63 22.02
CA GLU A 102 -12.45 3.87 21.15
C GLU A 102 -12.54 5.38 20.82
N LEU A 103 -12.73 5.71 19.54
CA LEU A 103 -13.40 6.94 19.07
C LEU A 103 -12.64 8.27 19.19
N LYS A 104 -11.35 8.27 19.56
CA LYS A 104 -10.51 9.46 19.40
C LYS A 104 -9.50 9.26 18.27
N HIS A 105 -9.72 9.95 17.16
CA HIS A 105 -8.74 10.05 16.10
C HIS A 105 -8.09 11.43 16.17
N LEU A 106 -6.77 11.47 16.06
CA LEU A 106 -6.00 12.69 15.89
C LEU A 106 -5.86 12.97 14.40
N ALA A 107 -6.21 14.16 13.94
CA ALA A 107 -5.82 14.60 12.60
C ALA A 107 -4.30 14.83 12.58
N LEU A 108 -3.59 14.08 11.73
CA LEU A 108 -2.17 14.33 11.45
C LEU A 108 -2.03 15.39 10.35
N LEU A 109 -2.87 15.33 9.32
CA LEU A 109 -2.94 16.29 8.23
C LEU A 109 -4.39 16.56 7.89
N GLU A 110 -4.81 17.81 8.02
CA GLU A 110 -6.16 18.29 7.76
C GLU A 110 -6.11 19.74 7.29
N ASP A 111 -6.87 20.03 6.23
CA ASP A 111 -7.00 21.35 5.64
C ASP A 111 -8.40 21.47 5.00
N ALA A 112 -8.87 22.69 4.79
CA ALA A 112 -10.20 22.95 4.22
C ALA A 112 -10.26 22.73 2.70
N VAL A 113 -9.11 22.70 2.02
CA VAL A 113 -9.01 22.67 0.55
C VAL A 113 -8.16 21.49 0.08
N PHE A 114 -7.05 21.22 0.77
CA PHE A 114 -6.09 20.21 0.29
C PHE A 114 -6.48 18.80 0.66
N ASN A 115 -6.15 17.88 -0.24
CA ASN A 115 -6.34 16.45 -0.06
C ASN A 115 -5.03 15.78 0.31
N TYR A 116 -5.13 14.80 1.20
CA TYR A 116 -4.02 13.96 1.65
C TYR A 116 -4.33 12.49 1.41
N LYS A 117 -3.33 11.71 0.98
CA LYS A 117 -3.47 10.26 0.73
C LYS A 117 -2.19 9.48 0.96
N HIS A 118 -2.35 8.16 1.16
CA HIS A 118 -1.30 7.16 1.35
C HIS A 118 -0.25 7.54 2.41
N PRO A 119 -0.65 7.62 3.70
CA PRO A 119 0.32 7.82 4.77
C PRO A 119 1.33 6.67 4.83
N CYS A 120 2.61 6.98 5.02
CA CYS A 120 3.65 6.00 5.28
C CYS A 120 4.62 6.57 6.33
N PHE A 121 4.81 5.88 7.44
CA PHE A 121 5.81 6.24 8.45
C PHE A 121 7.17 5.67 8.04
N ASP A 122 8.25 6.38 8.36
CA ASP A 122 9.58 5.77 8.34
C ASP A 122 9.81 4.87 9.56
N ALA A 123 10.92 4.14 9.58
CA ALA A 123 11.14 3.04 10.54
C ALA A 123 11.11 3.47 12.02
N ASP A 124 11.52 4.70 12.33
CA ASP A 124 11.54 5.24 13.70
C ASP A 124 10.33 6.14 14.02
N ALA A 125 9.42 6.33 13.05
CA ALA A 125 8.28 7.23 13.15
C ALA A 125 8.66 8.69 13.42
N SER A 126 9.83 9.14 12.92
CA SER A 126 10.22 10.55 12.92
C SER A 126 9.60 11.30 11.73
N ARG A 127 9.32 10.60 10.62
CA ARG A 127 8.81 11.18 9.38
C ARG A 127 7.56 10.47 8.87
N LEU A 128 6.70 11.24 8.21
CA LEU A 128 5.53 10.77 7.48
C LEU A 128 5.66 11.17 6.00
N ALA A 129 5.72 10.20 5.10
CA ALA A 129 5.55 10.41 3.67
C ALA A 129 4.05 10.32 3.30
N TYR A 130 3.62 11.18 2.40
CA TYR A 130 2.24 11.21 1.92
C TYR A 130 2.16 11.93 0.57
N PHE A 131 1.00 11.83 -0.08
CA PHE A 131 0.71 12.58 -1.29
C PHE A 131 -0.31 13.69 -1.02
N SER A 132 -0.09 14.87 -1.60
CA SER A 132 -1.02 15.99 -1.51
C SER A 132 -1.07 16.83 -2.79
N ASP A 133 -2.24 17.41 -3.06
CA ASP A 133 -2.47 18.41 -4.12
C ASP A 133 -2.18 19.86 -3.65
N GLU A 134 -1.57 20.02 -2.47
CA GLU A 134 -1.15 21.31 -1.91
C GLU A 134 -0.25 22.11 -2.87
N GLY A 135 -0.74 23.27 -3.29
CA GLY A 135 -0.08 24.17 -4.24
C GLY A 135 -0.09 23.68 -5.70
N THR A 136 -0.70 22.53 -5.99
CA THR A 136 -0.78 21.96 -7.35
C THR A 136 -2.13 21.25 -7.56
N PRO A 137 -3.25 22.00 -7.68
CA PRO A 137 -4.59 21.43 -7.75
C PRO A 137 -4.71 20.30 -8.76
N GLU A 138 -5.42 19.23 -8.39
CA GLU A 138 -5.64 18.01 -9.19
C GLU A 138 -4.38 17.18 -9.50
N THR A 139 -3.20 17.60 -9.05
CA THR A 139 -1.95 16.85 -9.20
C THR A 139 -1.32 16.58 -7.84
N TYR A 140 -1.32 15.31 -7.44
CA TYR A 140 -0.75 14.89 -6.17
C TYR A 140 0.78 14.79 -6.26
N GLN A 141 1.46 15.59 -5.44
CA GLN A 141 2.91 15.56 -5.28
C GLN A 141 3.31 14.80 -4.02
N LEU A 142 4.53 14.24 -4.01
CA LEU A 142 5.09 13.56 -2.84
C LEU A 142 5.56 14.60 -1.83
N TRP A 143 5.18 14.42 -0.58
CA TRP A 143 5.59 15.24 0.55
C TRP A 143 6.14 14.37 1.67
N ILE A 144 6.99 14.98 2.49
CA ILE A 144 7.46 14.41 3.74
C ILE A 144 7.25 15.44 4.86
N MET A 145 6.79 14.96 6.01
CA MET A 145 6.56 15.75 7.21
C MET A 145 7.43 15.21 8.34
N ASP A 146 8.12 16.11 9.04
CA ASP A 146 8.73 15.82 10.33
C ASP A 146 7.62 15.80 11.41
N LEU A 147 7.49 14.67 12.11
CA LEU A 147 6.39 14.44 13.04
C LEU A 147 6.56 15.18 14.38
N ALA A 148 7.77 15.64 14.71
CA ALA A 148 8.05 16.35 15.96
C ALA A 148 7.77 17.85 15.86
N SER A 149 8.20 18.46 14.76
CA SER A 149 8.06 19.90 14.47
C SER A 149 6.81 20.23 13.66
N GLY A 150 6.30 19.27 12.88
CA GLY A 150 5.26 19.51 11.89
C GLY A 150 5.76 20.20 10.62
N GLU A 151 7.07 20.36 10.44
CA GLU A 151 7.65 20.91 9.21
C GLU A 151 7.37 19.96 8.03
N ARG A 152 6.99 20.53 6.88
CA ARG A 152 6.60 19.77 5.68
C ARG A 152 7.43 20.25 4.50
N ARG A 153 7.98 19.33 3.72
CA ARG A 153 8.64 19.65 2.44
C ARG A 153 8.11 18.78 1.30
N LYS A 154 8.00 19.40 0.14
CA LYS A 154 7.63 18.75 -1.11
C LYS A 154 8.87 18.10 -1.73
N LEU A 155 8.75 16.85 -2.20
CA LEU A 155 9.83 16.08 -2.81
C LEU A 155 9.73 16.01 -4.34
N THR A 156 8.53 16.15 -4.90
CA THR A 156 8.31 16.15 -6.36
C THR A 156 7.64 17.44 -6.79
N ASP A 157 8.08 18.03 -7.90
CA ASP A 157 7.49 19.23 -8.47
C ASP A 157 7.43 19.08 -10.00
N GLY A 158 6.23 19.04 -10.59
CA GLY A 158 6.12 19.08 -12.04
C GLY A 158 4.75 18.73 -12.64
N PRO A 159 4.40 19.33 -13.79
CA PRO A 159 3.17 19.03 -14.54
C PRO A 159 3.15 17.63 -15.17
N ALA A 160 4.29 16.91 -15.15
CA ALA A 160 4.44 15.52 -15.57
C ALA A 160 4.54 14.51 -14.39
N GLY A 161 4.48 14.96 -13.13
CA GLY A 161 4.40 14.13 -11.91
C GLY A 161 2.98 13.69 -11.59
N ARG A 162 2.36 13.06 -12.58
CA ARG A 162 0.94 12.77 -12.72
C ARG A 162 0.44 11.80 -11.63
N ASN A 163 -0.40 12.32 -10.74
CA ASN A 163 -1.25 11.58 -9.80
C ASN A 163 -0.52 10.51 -8.97
N ASN A 164 0.66 10.86 -8.47
CA ASN A 164 1.53 9.96 -7.71
C ASN A 164 0.79 9.36 -6.50
N CYS A 165 1.08 8.09 -6.20
CA CYS A 165 0.41 7.34 -5.15
C CYS A 165 1.34 6.34 -4.45
N HIS A 166 0.99 6.00 -3.21
CA HIS A 166 1.59 4.94 -2.40
C HIS A 166 3.11 5.05 -2.19
N PRO A 167 3.58 6.01 -1.38
CA PRO A 167 5.00 6.14 -1.07
C PRO A 167 5.38 5.12 0.00
N VAL A 168 6.53 4.48 -0.13
CA VAL A 168 7.07 3.55 0.88
C VAL A 168 8.54 3.84 1.10
N PHE A 169 8.93 4.06 2.36
CA PHE A 169 10.33 4.29 2.73
C PHE A 169 11.18 3.04 2.47
N SER A 170 12.40 3.25 1.99
CA SER A 170 13.43 2.21 2.05
C SER A 170 13.73 1.83 3.50
N PRO A 171 14.24 0.61 3.77
CA PRO A 171 14.56 0.18 5.13
C PRO A 171 15.52 1.11 5.87
N ASP A 172 16.46 1.73 5.15
CA ASP A 172 17.40 2.73 5.68
C ASP A 172 16.82 4.15 5.79
N GLY A 173 15.60 4.39 5.31
CA GLY A 173 14.91 5.67 5.36
C GLY A 173 15.51 6.78 4.50
N GLN A 174 16.40 6.45 3.54
CA GLN A 174 17.04 7.43 2.65
C GLN A 174 16.32 7.62 1.31
N ARG A 175 15.45 6.68 0.93
CA ARG A 175 14.75 6.64 -0.35
C ARG A 175 13.26 6.37 -0.16
N LEU A 176 12.47 6.69 -1.19
CA LEU A 176 11.05 6.37 -1.28
C LEU A 176 10.76 5.72 -2.62
N VAL A 177 10.07 4.58 -2.63
CA VAL A 177 9.42 4.05 -3.85
C VAL A 177 7.98 4.50 -3.92
N TYR A 178 7.49 4.73 -5.13
CA TYR A 178 6.11 5.15 -5.39
C TYR A 178 5.73 4.80 -6.83
N HIS A 179 4.45 4.96 -7.18
CA HIS A 179 3.99 4.79 -8.55
C HIS A 179 3.39 6.07 -9.12
N VAL A 180 3.52 6.23 -10.44
CA VAL A 180 3.15 7.41 -11.22
C VAL A 180 2.23 7.00 -12.36
N TYR A 181 1.09 7.68 -12.53
CA TYR A 181 0.19 7.45 -13.65
C TYR A 181 0.67 8.22 -14.88
N GLU A 182 1.21 7.56 -15.88
CA GLU A 182 1.70 8.23 -17.09
C GLU A 182 0.54 8.69 -17.99
N GLY A 183 0.74 9.79 -18.74
CA GLY A 183 -0.27 10.35 -19.65
C GLY A 183 -1.39 11.16 -18.97
N THR A 184 -2.21 11.84 -19.77
CA THR A 184 -3.30 12.68 -19.25
C THR A 184 -4.40 11.76 -18.75
N GLY A 185 -4.86 11.96 -17.50
CA GLY A 185 -5.90 11.13 -16.90
C GLY A 185 -7.13 10.97 -17.81
N GLY A 186 -7.81 9.83 -17.69
CA GLY A 186 -9.03 9.52 -18.47
C GLY A 186 -8.89 8.39 -19.49
N ALA A 187 -7.70 7.81 -19.67
CA ALA A 187 -7.55 6.56 -20.44
C ALA A 187 -8.19 5.39 -19.68
N GLU A 188 -8.90 4.51 -20.39
CA GLU A 188 -9.48 3.28 -19.80
C GLU A 188 -8.41 2.32 -19.26
N THR A 189 -7.20 2.40 -19.81
CA THR A 189 -6.02 1.62 -19.48
C THR A 189 -4.82 2.58 -19.37
N PRO A 190 -4.66 3.30 -18.25
CA PRO A 190 -3.50 4.17 -18.06
C PRO A 190 -2.23 3.32 -17.99
N VAL A 191 -1.10 3.90 -18.38
CA VAL A 191 0.22 3.36 -18.07
C VAL A 191 0.60 3.81 -16.67
N VAL A 192 1.13 2.91 -15.85
CA VAL A 192 1.55 3.25 -14.48
C VAL A 192 2.89 2.60 -14.20
N ASN A 193 3.88 3.41 -13.85
CA ASN A 193 5.25 2.95 -13.64
C ASN A 193 5.75 3.29 -12.25
N LEU A 194 6.73 2.52 -11.78
CA LEU A 194 7.37 2.66 -10.48
C LEU A 194 8.58 3.57 -10.56
N TYR A 195 8.74 4.40 -9.54
CA TYR A 195 9.86 5.32 -9.40
C TYR A 195 10.42 5.23 -7.99
N GLU A 196 11.71 5.51 -7.86
CA GLU A 196 12.42 5.69 -6.60
C GLU A 196 12.98 7.11 -6.54
N ILE A 197 12.89 7.77 -5.39
CA ILE A 197 13.48 9.08 -5.15
C ILE A 197 14.42 9.06 -3.95
N GLY A 198 15.62 9.63 -4.10
CA GLY A 198 16.52 9.94 -3.00
C GLY A 198 16.03 11.15 -2.21
N ILE A 199 15.76 10.97 -0.92
CA ILE A 199 15.09 11.97 -0.08
C ILE A 199 15.94 13.25 0.07
N GLU A 200 17.26 13.11 0.21
CA GLU A 200 18.18 14.25 0.34
C GLU A 200 18.75 14.71 -1.01
N SER A 201 19.03 13.77 -1.93
CA SER A 201 19.60 14.12 -3.24
C SER A 201 18.58 14.71 -4.22
N GLY A 202 17.29 14.37 -4.06
CA GLY A 202 16.25 14.67 -5.04
C GLY A 202 16.38 13.87 -6.35
N GLU A 203 17.31 12.91 -6.42
CA GLU A 203 17.51 12.08 -7.61
C GLU A 203 16.33 11.13 -7.78
N ILE A 204 15.73 11.12 -8.98
CA ILE A 204 14.62 10.25 -9.33
C ILE A 204 15.11 9.19 -10.32
N ARG A 205 14.85 7.93 -10.00
CA ARG A 205 15.10 6.76 -10.85
C ARG A 205 13.79 6.11 -11.25
N GLN A 206 13.55 5.96 -12.55
CA GLN A 206 12.46 5.13 -13.06
C GLN A 206 12.85 3.65 -12.92
N LEU A 207 12.00 2.86 -12.28
CA LEU A 207 12.22 1.43 -12.04
C LEU A 207 11.53 0.56 -13.09
N THR A 208 10.36 0.97 -13.56
CA THR A 208 9.60 0.25 -14.58
C THR A 208 9.22 1.18 -15.73
N ALA A 209 9.13 0.64 -16.95
CA ALA A 209 8.90 1.42 -18.17
C ALA A 209 8.13 0.59 -19.22
N ASP A 210 7.16 -0.20 -18.78
CA ASP A 210 6.31 -0.99 -19.66
C ASP A 210 4.99 -0.26 -19.99
N GLU A 211 4.25 -0.77 -20.99
CA GLU A 211 2.97 -0.20 -21.43
C GLU A 211 1.79 -0.66 -20.55
N HIS A 212 2.08 -1.25 -19.38
CA HIS A 212 1.10 -1.80 -18.45
C HIS A 212 1.04 -0.95 -17.17
N GLN A 213 0.65 -1.58 -16.06
CA GLN A 213 0.42 -0.90 -14.80
C GLN A 213 1.11 -1.61 -13.65
N ASP A 214 2.22 -1.04 -13.19
CA ASP A 214 2.92 -1.44 -11.97
C ASP A 214 2.56 -0.51 -10.81
N LYS A 215 2.06 -1.09 -9.71
CA LYS A 215 1.42 -0.33 -8.64
C LYS A 215 1.68 -0.91 -7.26
N HIS A 216 1.57 -0.04 -6.25
CA HIS A 216 1.70 -0.37 -4.82
C HIS A 216 3.04 -1.07 -4.52
N PRO A 217 4.17 -0.40 -4.81
CA PRO A 217 5.48 -0.94 -4.48
C PRO A 217 5.70 -0.96 -2.97
N PHE A 218 6.38 -1.99 -2.46
CA PHE A 218 6.88 -2.08 -1.10
C PHE A 218 8.28 -2.68 -1.10
N TYR A 219 9.18 -2.15 -0.30
CA TYR A 219 10.47 -2.80 -0.04
C TYR A 219 10.27 -4.09 0.75
N ILE A 220 10.96 -5.15 0.33
CA ILE A 220 11.18 -6.36 1.10
C ILE A 220 12.48 -6.25 1.88
N ASP A 221 13.51 -5.73 1.22
CA ASP A 221 14.81 -5.35 1.75
C ASP A 221 15.40 -4.19 0.92
N ASP A 222 16.69 -3.89 1.06
CA ASP A 222 17.34 -2.77 0.36
C ASP A 222 17.49 -2.96 -1.15
N GLU A 223 17.32 -4.20 -1.64
CA GLU A 223 17.58 -4.60 -3.03
C GLU A 223 16.33 -5.15 -3.72
N VAL A 224 15.28 -5.53 -3.00
CA VAL A 224 14.08 -6.15 -3.56
C VAL A 224 12.82 -5.38 -3.17
N ILE A 225 11.97 -5.12 -4.15
CA ILE A 225 10.61 -4.63 -3.95
C ILE A 225 9.57 -5.66 -4.40
N SER A 226 8.41 -5.66 -3.75
CA SER A 226 7.18 -6.29 -4.26
C SER A 226 6.24 -5.23 -4.82
N PHE A 227 5.47 -5.55 -5.85
CA PHE A 227 4.42 -4.71 -6.42
C PHE A 227 3.37 -5.58 -7.09
N HIS A 228 2.23 -5.01 -7.46
CA HIS A 228 1.31 -5.70 -8.37
C HIS A 228 1.46 -5.16 -9.77
N HIS A 229 1.57 -6.07 -10.72
CA HIS A 229 1.51 -5.81 -12.14
C HIS A 229 0.09 -6.02 -12.63
N ARG A 230 -0.38 -5.15 -13.53
CA ARG A 230 -1.64 -5.33 -14.25
C ARG A 230 -1.42 -5.13 -15.73
N ASP A 231 -1.56 -6.23 -16.47
CA ASP A 231 -1.55 -6.24 -17.92
C ASP A 231 -2.78 -5.47 -18.46
N ASN A 232 -2.56 -4.61 -19.45
CA ASN A 232 -3.58 -3.65 -19.89
C ASN A 232 -4.62 -4.30 -20.81
N GLU A 233 -4.21 -5.31 -21.57
CA GLU A 233 -4.96 -6.08 -22.55
C GLU A 233 -5.88 -7.09 -21.86
N SER A 234 -5.31 -8.01 -21.10
CA SER A 234 -6.00 -9.06 -20.35
C SER A 234 -6.70 -8.54 -19.10
N ARG A 235 -6.28 -7.37 -18.59
CA ARG A 235 -6.77 -6.76 -17.35
C ARG A 235 -6.48 -7.58 -16.09
N ILE A 236 -5.66 -8.64 -16.21
CA ILE A 236 -5.26 -9.53 -15.12
C ILE A 236 -4.25 -8.83 -14.22
N ARG A 237 -4.36 -9.06 -12.91
CA ARG A 237 -3.38 -8.60 -11.92
C ARG A 237 -2.68 -9.76 -11.26
N HIS A 238 -1.38 -9.65 -11.08
CA HIS A 238 -0.58 -10.57 -10.28
C HIS A 238 0.50 -9.83 -9.50
N ILE A 239 1.08 -10.49 -8.50
CA ILE A 239 2.16 -9.93 -7.70
C ILE A 239 3.50 -10.30 -8.31
N GLU A 240 4.40 -9.35 -8.37
CA GLU A 240 5.79 -9.53 -8.80
C GLU A 240 6.77 -9.00 -7.75
N LEU A 241 7.99 -9.53 -7.80
CA LEU A 241 9.16 -8.95 -7.18
C LEU A 241 10.07 -8.33 -8.24
N MET A 242 10.79 -7.28 -7.89
CA MET A 242 11.87 -6.72 -8.70
C MET A 242 13.13 -6.59 -7.87
N HIS A 243 14.24 -7.13 -8.38
CA HIS A 243 15.58 -6.91 -7.85
C HIS A 243 16.13 -5.59 -8.42
N LEU A 244 16.20 -4.56 -7.57
CA LEU A 244 16.54 -3.18 -7.92
C LEU A 244 17.92 -3.02 -8.59
N PRO A 245 18.99 -3.73 -8.18
CA PRO A 245 20.29 -3.60 -8.83
C PRO A 245 20.31 -4.09 -10.27
N THR A 246 19.64 -5.22 -10.57
CA THR A 246 19.68 -5.83 -11.91
C THR A 246 18.48 -5.49 -12.79
N GLY A 247 17.38 -5.01 -12.20
CA GLY A 247 16.10 -4.83 -12.87
C GLY A 247 15.35 -6.14 -13.14
N GLU A 248 15.84 -7.26 -12.62
CA GLU A 248 15.22 -8.57 -12.81
C GLU A 248 13.86 -8.65 -12.10
N ARG A 249 12.87 -9.24 -12.76
CA ARG A 249 11.52 -9.45 -12.21
C ARG A 249 11.21 -10.92 -11.99
N LEU A 250 10.42 -11.20 -10.96
CA LEU A 250 9.92 -12.53 -10.64
C LEU A 250 8.41 -12.47 -10.35
N LYS A 251 7.62 -13.18 -11.14
CA LYS A 251 6.17 -13.33 -10.93
C LYS A 251 5.89 -14.32 -9.80
N LEU A 252 5.18 -13.88 -8.75
CA LEU A 252 4.87 -14.69 -7.56
C LEU A 252 3.48 -15.32 -7.55
N THR A 253 2.48 -14.66 -8.15
CA THR A 253 1.12 -15.21 -8.27
C THR A 253 0.74 -15.38 -9.73
N ASP A 254 -0.19 -16.27 -10.07
CA ASP A 254 -0.55 -16.52 -11.46
C ASP A 254 -1.52 -15.47 -12.04
N GLY A 255 -2.21 -14.73 -11.16
CA GLY A 255 -3.14 -13.66 -11.46
C GLY A 255 -4.58 -14.10 -11.70
N ARG A 256 -4.91 -15.39 -11.57
CA ARG A 256 -6.28 -15.90 -11.77
C ARG A 256 -7.33 -15.20 -10.91
N HIS A 257 -6.90 -14.67 -9.76
CA HIS A 257 -7.76 -14.05 -8.76
C HIS A 257 -7.59 -12.52 -8.69
N ASN A 258 -6.92 -11.88 -9.65
CA ASN A 258 -6.65 -10.44 -9.65
C ASN A 258 -5.91 -9.96 -8.38
N ASP A 259 -4.77 -10.58 -8.08
CA ASP A 259 -3.99 -10.25 -6.89
C ASP A 259 -3.43 -8.82 -6.95
N LYS A 260 -3.61 -8.06 -5.86
CA LYS A 260 -3.16 -6.66 -5.76
C LYS A 260 -2.80 -6.28 -4.33
N HIS A 261 -2.19 -5.11 -4.20
CA HIS A 261 -1.80 -4.54 -2.90
C HIS A 261 -0.91 -5.47 -2.06
N PRO A 262 0.23 -5.95 -2.59
CA PRO A 262 1.15 -6.74 -1.78
C PRO A 262 1.64 -5.92 -0.59
N PHE A 263 1.82 -6.57 0.55
CA PHE A 263 2.37 -6.00 1.77
C PHE A 263 3.32 -7.03 2.39
N PRO A 264 4.65 -6.84 2.29
CA PRO A 264 5.61 -7.71 2.94
C PRO A 264 5.63 -7.47 4.44
N TYR A 265 5.75 -8.54 5.23
CA TYR A 265 5.89 -8.44 6.67
C TYR A 265 6.71 -9.61 7.22
N ARG A 266 7.17 -9.48 8.47
CA ARG A 266 7.78 -10.58 9.21
C ARG A 266 6.87 -11.01 10.35
N ASP A 267 6.75 -12.32 10.54
CA ASP A 267 6.03 -12.86 11.70
C ASP A 267 6.87 -12.75 12.99
N GLY A 268 6.29 -13.18 14.12
CA GLY A 268 6.97 -13.18 15.42
C GLY A 268 8.22 -14.07 15.49
N LYS A 269 8.51 -14.87 14.47
CA LYS A 269 9.73 -15.69 14.34
C LYS A 269 10.73 -15.09 13.33
N GLY A 270 10.39 -13.95 12.71
CA GLY A 270 11.19 -13.28 11.71
C GLY A 270 11.07 -13.86 10.29
N GLN A 271 10.18 -14.83 10.06
CA GLN A 271 9.95 -15.40 8.74
C GLN A 271 9.27 -14.37 7.85
N LEU A 272 9.67 -14.30 6.58
CA LEU A 272 9.11 -13.35 5.62
C LEU A 272 7.79 -13.89 5.07
N HIS A 273 6.78 -13.03 5.02
CA HIS A 273 5.47 -13.31 4.46
C HIS A 273 5.05 -12.16 3.54
N LEU A 274 4.11 -12.45 2.65
CA LEU A 274 3.36 -11.45 1.91
C LEU A 274 1.89 -11.55 2.31
N ALA A 275 1.25 -10.40 2.52
CA ALA A 275 -0.19 -10.26 2.55
C ALA A 275 -0.66 -9.53 1.28
N TRP A 276 -1.83 -9.86 0.74
CA TRP A 276 -2.36 -9.20 -0.46
C TRP A 276 -3.87 -9.26 -0.53
N SER A 277 -4.47 -8.39 -1.33
CA SER A 277 -5.89 -8.46 -1.68
C SER A 277 -6.07 -9.34 -2.91
N SER A 278 -7.01 -10.27 -2.87
CA SER A 278 -7.32 -11.16 -3.99
C SER A 278 -8.82 -11.46 -4.03
N LYS A 279 -9.37 -11.76 -5.21
CA LYS A 279 -10.73 -12.29 -5.31
C LYS A 279 -10.79 -13.66 -4.64
N LYS A 280 -11.97 -14.04 -4.17
CA LYS A 280 -12.21 -15.32 -3.51
C LYS A 280 -11.71 -16.50 -4.39
N LEU A 281 -10.98 -17.43 -3.77
CA LEU A 281 -10.47 -18.63 -4.44
C LEU A 281 -11.63 -19.43 -5.04
N GLY A 282 -11.55 -19.78 -6.33
CA GLY A 282 -12.54 -20.62 -7.02
C GLY A 282 -13.62 -19.87 -7.80
N THR A 283 -13.65 -18.54 -7.78
CA THR A 283 -14.44 -17.75 -8.74
C THR A 283 -13.60 -17.51 -9.99
N GLU A 284 -13.89 -18.22 -11.10
CA GLU A 284 -13.36 -17.84 -12.40
C GLU A 284 -13.82 -16.41 -12.76
N LEU A 285 -13.17 -15.78 -13.73
CA LEU A 285 -13.41 -14.40 -14.18
C LEU A 285 -14.89 -14.05 -14.47
N ALA A 286 -15.77 -15.04 -14.56
CA ALA A 286 -17.16 -14.93 -15.01
C ALA A 286 -18.25 -14.92 -13.93
N ASP A 287 -18.00 -15.25 -12.65
CA ASP A 287 -19.10 -15.37 -11.68
C ASP A 287 -19.12 -14.28 -10.59
N GLU A 288 -20.18 -13.45 -10.67
CA GLU A 288 -20.96 -12.65 -9.71
C GLU A 288 -20.37 -12.08 -8.40
N GLU A 289 -19.28 -12.60 -7.82
CA GLU A 289 -18.66 -12.05 -6.61
C GLU A 289 -17.56 -11.04 -6.96
N LYS A 290 -17.89 -9.75 -6.82
CA LYS A 290 -16.95 -8.62 -7.01
C LYS A 290 -16.01 -8.40 -5.82
N THR A 291 -16.13 -9.19 -4.75
CA THR A 291 -15.50 -8.91 -3.47
C THR A 291 -14.06 -9.41 -3.36
N TYR A 292 -13.18 -8.60 -2.81
CA TYR A 292 -11.80 -8.97 -2.46
C TYR A 292 -11.68 -9.38 -0.99
N ASP A 293 -10.78 -10.32 -0.74
CA ASP A 293 -10.34 -10.73 0.58
C ASP A 293 -8.84 -10.55 0.74
N ILE A 294 -8.38 -10.46 1.99
CA ILE A 294 -6.96 -10.48 2.30
C ILE A 294 -6.49 -11.93 2.45
N PHE A 295 -5.40 -12.25 1.76
CA PHE A 295 -4.67 -13.50 1.87
C PHE A 295 -3.27 -13.23 2.40
N THR A 296 -2.64 -14.27 2.96
CA THR A 296 -1.23 -14.25 3.31
C THR A 296 -0.56 -15.59 3.04
N ALA A 297 0.74 -15.57 2.73
CA ALA A 297 1.56 -16.74 2.57
C ALA A 297 3.02 -16.41 2.92
N MET A 298 3.74 -17.43 3.41
CA MET A 298 5.18 -17.35 3.63
C MET A 298 5.90 -17.18 2.29
N LEU A 299 6.87 -16.27 2.24
CA LEU A 299 7.77 -16.09 1.11
C LEU A 299 9.13 -16.68 1.48
N SER A 300 9.51 -17.76 0.82
CA SER A 300 10.74 -18.49 1.11
C SER A 300 11.49 -18.87 -0.17
N VAL A 301 12.77 -19.20 -0.02
CA VAL A 301 13.58 -19.79 -1.08
C VAL A 301 13.13 -21.24 -1.27
N ASP A 302 12.91 -21.66 -2.51
CA ASP A 302 12.70 -23.05 -2.85
C ASP A 302 13.97 -23.85 -2.53
N GLU A 303 13.85 -24.89 -1.70
CA GLU A 303 14.99 -25.75 -1.35
C GLU A 303 15.20 -26.88 -2.38
N ASP A 304 14.24 -27.11 -3.29
CA ASP A 304 14.27 -28.17 -4.31
C ASP A 304 15.13 -27.83 -5.54
#